data_AF-A0A1U7P4B5-F1
#
_entry.id   AF-A0A1U7P4B5-F1
#
_cell.length_a   1.000
_cell.length_b   1.000
_cell.length_c   1.000
_cell.angle_alpha   90.00
_cell.angle_beta   90.00
_cell.angle_gamma   90.00
#
_symmetry.space_group_name_H-M   'P 1'
#
loop_
_entity.id
_entity.type
_entity.pdbx_description
1 polymer ?
#
loop_
_entity_poly.entity_id
_entity_poly.type
_entity_poly.pdbx_seq_one_letter_code
_entity_poly.pdbx_strand_id
1 'polypeptide(L)'
;MNLLWVIGTVLAGLNAGILVSGLLEGFYLREVGLSAYLQMHQPRDALFRRMMPPLLLALMACCLGLFALTFGTGRGWLALLAFAVVLADVLVTVRLMVPLNLALQGYDARQPPPEGEQLRRRWSDLHPLRTVLGGLAFVLLLLWR
;
A
#
# COMPACT_ATOMS: atom_id res chain seq x y z
N MET A 1 14.82 -4.03 22.44
CA MET A 1 13.98 -3.42 21.39
C MET A 1 12.90 -2.59 22.07
N ASN A 2 12.73 -1.30 21.78
CA ASN A 2 11.68 -0.52 22.45
C ASN A 2 10.30 -0.86 21.84
N LEU A 3 9.22 -0.68 22.60
CA LEU A 3 7.86 -1.03 22.19
C LEU A 3 7.47 -0.34 20.87
N LEU A 4 7.91 0.90 20.66
CA LEU A 4 7.62 1.67 19.44
C LEU A 4 8.24 1.04 18.18
N TRP A 5 9.45 0.47 18.27
CA TRP A 5 10.07 -0.27 17.17
C TRP A 5 9.26 -1.52 16.83
N VAL A 6 8.78 -2.25 17.84
CA VAL A 6 7.93 -3.42 17.63
C VAL A 6 6.64 -3.02 16.92
N ILE A 7 5.95 -2.00 17.41
CA ILE A 7 4.71 -1.49 16.82
C ILE A 7 4.95 -1.03 15.38
N GLY A 8 5.98 -0.21 15.13
CA GLY A 8 6.32 0.27 13.79
C GLY A 8 6.61 -0.88 12.82
N THR A 9 7.36 -1.89 13.26
CA THR A 9 7.68 -3.07 12.44
C THR A 9 6.44 -3.91 12.14
N VAL A 10 5.56 -4.10 13.12
CA VAL A 10 4.27 -4.81 12.94
C VAL A 10 3.38 -4.06 11.95
N LEU A 11 3.23 -2.74 12.09
CA LEU A 11 2.43 -1.92 11.17
C LEU A 11 3.00 -1.96 9.74
N ALA A 12 4.32 -1.87 9.59
CA ALA A 12 4.98 -1.99 8.29
C ALA A 12 4.80 -3.38 7.68
N GLY A 13 4.88 -4.44 8.50
CA GLY A 13 4.63 -5.82 8.07
C GLY A 13 3.19 -6.04 7.62
N LEU A 14 2.21 -5.49 8.34
CA LEU A 14 0.79 -5.51 7.94
C LEU A 14 0.59 -4.78 6.60
N ASN A 15 1.18 -3.59 6.43
CA ASN A 15 1.11 -2.85 5.16
C ASN A 15 1.72 -3.66 4.00
N ALA A 16 2.93 -4.18 4.20
CA ALA A 16 3.62 -4.98 3.19
C ALA A 16 2.81 -6.25 2.84
N GLY A 17 2.25 -6.93 3.85
CA GLY A 17 1.41 -8.11 3.65
C GLY A 17 0.15 -7.82 2.83
N ILE A 18 -0.54 -6.72 3.11
CA ILE A 18 -1.71 -6.27 2.32
C ILE A 18 -1.30 -6.01 0.86
N LEU A 19 -0.18 -5.34 0.64
CA LEU A 19 0.30 -5.01 -0.71
C LEU A 19 0.71 -6.26 -1.49
N VAL A 20 1.41 -7.20 -0.85
CA VAL A 20 1.78 -8.50 -1.42
C VAL A 20 0.52 -9.33 -1.74
N SER A 21 -0.48 -9.37 -0.85
CA SER A 21 -1.78 -10.00 -1.15
C SER A 21 -2.39 -9.41 -2.41
N GLY A 22 -2.45 -8.09 -2.51
CA GLY A 22 -2.97 -7.42 -3.71
C GLY A 22 -2.17 -7.71 -4.99
N LEU A 23 -0.86 -7.91 -4.88
CA LEU A 23 -0.02 -8.31 -6.01
C LEU A 23 -0.33 -9.74 -6.47
N LEU A 24 -0.47 -10.67 -5.52
CA LEU A 24 -0.85 -12.07 -5.79
C LEU A 24 -2.24 -12.17 -6.38
N GLU A 25 -3.20 -11.45 -5.81
CA GLU A 25 -4.55 -11.28 -6.36
C GLU A 25 -4.49 -10.74 -7.78
N GLY A 26 -3.60 -9.78 -8.07
CA GLY A 26 -3.42 -9.23 -9.40
C GLY A 26 -3.02 -10.27 -10.46
N PHE A 27 -2.25 -11.31 -10.09
CA PHE A 27 -1.90 -12.39 -11.03
C PHE A 27 -3.12 -13.27 -11.36
N TYR A 28 -3.80 -13.78 -10.33
CA TYR A 28 -5.00 -14.60 -10.51
C TYR A 28 -6.11 -13.82 -11.22
N LEU A 29 -6.31 -12.56 -10.82
CA LEU A 29 -7.37 -11.74 -11.36
C LEU A 29 -7.15 -11.40 -12.82
N ARG A 30 -5.95 -11.50 -13.41
CA ARG A 30 -5.74 -11.29 -14.87
C ARG A 30 -6.51 -12.27 -15.73
N GLU A 31 -6.81 -13.45 -15.21
CA GLU A 31 -7.46 -14.53 -15.97
C GLU A 31 -8.99 -14.40 -15.97
N VAL A 32 -9.56 -13.57 -15.10
CA VAL A 32 -11.00 -13.34 -15.04
C VAL A 32 -11.44 -12.20 -15.95
N GLY A 33 -12.69 -12.25 -16.40
CA GLY A 33 -13.31 -11.16 -17.15
C GLY A 33 -13.48 -9.89 -16.30
N LEU A 34 -13.56 -8.74 -16.97
CA LEU A 34 -13.67 -7.42 -16.31
C LEU A 34 -14.84 -7.34 -15.32
N SER A 35 -15.96 -7.97 -15.62
CA SER A 35 -17.12 -8.01 -14.71
C SER A 35 -16.79 -8.70 -13.38
N ALA A 36 -16.18 -9.89 -13.43
CA ALA A 36 -15.77 -10.62 -12.23
C ALA A 36 -14.69 -9.86 -11.44
N TYR A 37 -13.74 -9.25 -12.15
CA TYR A 37 -12.74 -8.37 -11.54
C TYR A 37 -13.39 -7.23 -10.76
N LEU A 38 -14.34 -6.49 -11.36
CA LEU A 38 -14.99 -5.35 -10.70
C LEU A 38 -15.84 -5.78 -9.50
N GLN A 39 -16.57 -6.89 -9.61
CA GLN A 39 -17.36 -7.44 -8.51
C GLN A 39 -16.51 -7.79 -7.28
N MET A 40 -15.25 -8.17 -7.47
CA MET A 40 -14.29 -8.37 -6.36
C MET A 40 -13.60 -7.06 -5.95
N HIS A 41 -13.13 -6.27 -6.92
CA HIS A 41 -12.28 -5.10 -6.70
C HIS A 41 -13.01 -3.95 -6.00
N GLN A 42 -14.25 -3.67 -6.39
CA GLN A 42 -15.04 -2.54 -5.85
C GLN A 42 -15.31 -2.65 -4.33
N PRO A 43 -15.87 -3.75 -3.79
CA PRO A 43 -16.07 -3.88 -2.34
C PRO A 43 -14.74 -3.89 -1.58
N ARG A 44 -13.70 -4.51 -2.16
CA ARG A 44 -12.34 -4.54 -1.58
C ARG A 44 -11.75 -3.14 -1.47
N ASP A 45 -11.81 -2.34 -2.54
CA ASP A 45 -11.32 -0.96 -2.55
C ASP A 45 -12.10 -0.07 -1.56
N ALA A 46 -13.43 -0.24 -1.45
CA ALA A 46 -14.22 0.51 -0.48
C ALA A 46 -13.77 0.26 0.96
N LEU A 47 -13.44 -1.00 1.30
CA LEU A 47 -12.88 -1.36 2.61
C LEU A 47 -11.50 -0.72 2.82
N PHE A 48 -10.58 -0.89 1.86
CA PHE A 48 -9.22 -0.38 2.00
C PHE A 48 -9.15 1.14 2.02
N ARG A 49 -10.05 1.84 1.32
CA ARG A 49 -10.17 3.30 1.40
C ARG A 49 -10.43 3.79 2.82
N ARG A 50 -11.15 3.00 3.62
CA ARG A 50 -11.43 3.31 5.03
C ARG A 50 -10.31 2.86 5.97
N MET A 51 -9.70 1.71 5.72
CA MET A 51 -8.75 1.09 6.65
C MET A 51 -7.29 1.50 6.45
N MET A 52 -6.87 1.77 5.21
CA MET A 52 -5.47 2.08 4.91
C MET A 52 -4.99 3.43 5.46
N PRO A 53 -5.77 4.55 5.38
CA PRO A 53 -5.31 5.84 5.89
C PRO A 53 -4.89 5.82 7.38
N PRO A 54 -5.68 5.30 8.33
CA PRO A 54 -5.25 5.27 9.73
C PRO A 54 -4.03 4.36 9.96
N LEU A 55 -3.92 3.25 9.24
CA LEU A 55 -2.75 2.35 9.31
C LEU A 55 -1.48 3.08 8.87
N LEU A 56 -1.52 3.75 7.71
CA LEU A 56 -0.38 4.46 7.15
C LEU A 56 0.01 5.68 8.00
N LEU A 57 -0.97 6.43 8.51
CA LEU A 57 -0.71 7.55 9.43
C LEU A 57 -0.07 7.08 10.74
N ALA A 58 -0.55 5.98 11.32
CA ALA A 58 0.04 5.40 12.52
C ALA A 58 1.48 4.92 12.27
N LEU A 59 1.74 4.27 11.14
CA LEU A 59 3.07 3.84 10.73
C LEU A 59 4.02 5.03 10.56
N MET A 60 3.59 6.09 9.86
CA MET A 60 4.37 7.31 9.67
C MET A 60 4.68 7.99 11.01
N ALA A 61 3.70 8.09 11.90
CA ALA A 61 3.89 8.65 13.24
C ALA A 61 4.90 7.83 14.05
N CYS A 62 4.84 6.49 13.97
CA CYS A 62 5.85 5.62 14.59
C CYS A 62 7.25 5.89 14.04
N CYS A 63 7.41 6.00 12.72
CA CYS A 63 8.71 6.28 12.09
C CYS A 63 9.30 7.62 12.56
N LEU A 64 8.48 8.68 12.62
CA LEU A 64 8.92 9.99 13.14
C LEU A 64 9.25 9.95 14.62
N GLY A 65 8.44 9.27 15.44
CA GLY A 65 8.71 9.09 16.86
C GLY A 65 10.01 8.31 17.10
N LEU A 66 10.27 7.27 16.30
CA LEU A 66 11.51 6.51 16.34
C LEU A 66 12.72 7.38 15.96
N PHE A 67 12.61 8.17 14.89
CA PHE A 67 13.66 9.11 14.50
C PHE A 67 13.96 10.11 15.62
N ALA A 68 12.94 10.72 16.20
CA ALA A 68 13.10 11.68 17.30
C ALA A 68 13.79 11.06 18.53
N LEU A 69 13.40 9.84 18.92
CA LEU A 69 13.96 9.14 20.08
C LEU A 69 15.38 8.58 19.84
N THR A 70 15.78 8.41 18.58
CA THR A 70 17.08 7.81 18.23
C THR A 70 17.91 8.72 17.31
N PHE A 71 17.65 10.02 17.40
CA PHE A 71 18.32 11.05 16.60
C PHE A 71 19.84 10.96 16.77
N GLY A 72 20.57 11.15 15.66
CA GLY A 72 22.03 11.04 15.64
C GLY A 72 22.58 9.60 15.57
N THR A 73 21.70 8.58 15.60
CA THR A 73 22.11 7.18 15.43
C THR A 73 21.75 6.65 14.03
N GLY A 74 22.45 5.61 13.56
CA GLY A 74 22.08 4.93 12.30
C GLY A 74 20.64 4.42 12.29
N ARG A 75 20.10 4.05 13.46
CA ARG A 75 18.71 3.61 13.63
C ARG A 75 17.71 4.72 13.37
N GLY A 76 18.01 5.93 13.84
CA GLY A 76 17.19 7.10 13.58
C GLY A 76 17.10 7.36 12.08
N TRP A 77 18.24 7.29 11.39
CA TRP A 77 18.28 7.46 9.93
C TRP A 77 17.52 6.37 9.18
N LEU A 78 17.57 5.11 9.61
CA LEU A 78 16.74 4.04 9.05
C LEU A 78 15.24 4.30 9.25
N ALA A 79 14.82 4.77 10.43
CA ALA A 79 13.43 5.13 10.70
C ALA A 79 12.97 6.32 9.84
N LEU A 80 13.83 7.33 9.63
CA LEU A 80 13.53 8.45 8.74
C LEU A 80 13.45 8.01 7.27
N LEU A 81 14.32 7.11 6.83
CA LEU A 81 14.26 6.54 5.49
C LEU A 81 12.98 5.72 5.29
N ALA A 82 12.59 4.91 6.27
CA ALA A 82 11.32 4.19 6.25
C ALA A 82 10.14 5.15 6.14
N PHE A 83 10.13 6.26 6.89
CA PHE A 83 9.14 7.33 6.74
C PHE A 83 9.09 7.87 5.30
N ALA A 84 10.24 8.21 4.72
CA ALA A 84 10.30 8.76 3.36
C ALA A 84 9.75 7.77 2.31
N VAL A 85 10.05 6.48 2.46
CA VAL A 85 9.54 5.42 1.58
C VAL A 85 8.02 5.25 1.73
N VAL A 86 7.50 5.24 2.97
CA VAL A 86 6.04 5.19 3.21
C VAL A 86 5.34 6.41 2.64
N LEU A 87 5.93 7.60 2.80
CA LEU A 87 5.42 8.83 2.21
C LEU A 87 5.38 8.74 0.68
N ALA A 88 6.41 8.18 0.05
CA ALA A 88 6.42 7.94 -1.39
C ALA A 88 5.30 6.99 -1.82
N ASP A 89 5.04 5.89 -1.10
CA ASP A 89 3.90 5.00 -1.37
C ASP A 89 2.56 5.74 -1.23
N VAL A 90 2.39 6.57 -0.19
CA VAL A 90 1.19 7.40 -0.02
C VAL A 90 1.01 8.34 -1.21
N LEU A 91 2.08 8.99 -1.68
CA LEU A 91 2.01 9.89 -2.83
C LEU A 91 1.64 9.13 -4.11
N VAL A 92 2.26 7.97 -4.37
CA VAL A 92 1.89 7.08 -5.49
C VAL A 92 0.42 6.68 -5.38
N THR A 93 -0.04 6.35 -4.19
CA THR A 93 -1.43 5.97 -3.92
C THR A 93 -2.39 7.09 -4.26
N VAL A 94 -2.22 8.26 -3.66
CA VAL A 94 -3.15 9.39 -3.81
C VAL A 94 -3.12 9.96 -5.23
N ARG A 95 -1.95 10.01 -5.86
CA ARG A 95 -1.78 10.63 -7.18
C ARG A 95 -2.12 9.69 -8.34
N LEU A 96 -1.87 8.39 -8.19
CA LEU A 96 -1.98 7.43 -9.30
C LEU A 96 -3.06 6.37 -9.03
N MET A 97 -3.06 5.72 -7.87
CA MET A 97 -4.02 4.63 -7.59
C MET A 97 -5.43 5.12 -7.36
N VAL A 98 -5.60 6.16 -6.52
CA VAL A 98 -6.91 6.66 -6.12
C VAL A 98 -7.72 7.12 -7.34
N PRO A 99 -7.17 7.90 -8.29
CA PRO A 99 -7.91 8.24 -9.52
C PRO A 99 -8.36 7.02 -10.31
N LEU A 100 -7.51 5.99 -10.46
CA LEU A 100 -7.86 4.75 -11.15
C LEU A 100 -8.96 3.98 -10.41
N ASN A 101 -8.86 3.89 -9.09
CA ASN A 101 -9.85 3.22 -8.25
C ASN A 101 -11.19 3.94 -8.31
N LEU A 102 -11.22 5.28 -8.28
CA LEU A 102 -12.44 6.06 -8.40
C LEU A 102 -13.13 5.85 -9.74
N ALA A 103 -12.37 5.79 -10.83
CA ALA A 103 -12.91 5.51 -12.15
C ALA A 103 -13.49 4.08 -12.23
N LEU A 104 -12.74 3.06 -11.76
CA LEU A 104 -13.21 1.67 -11.71
C LEU A 104 -14.43 1.48 -10.80
N GLN A 105 -14.55 2.26 -9.72
CA GLN A 105 -15.72 2.28 -8.83
C GLN A 105 -16.97 2.87 -9.49
N GLY A 106 -16.81 3.73 -10.49
CA GLY A 106 -17.92 4.35 -11.21
C GLY A 106 -18.58 3.44 -12.24
N TYR A 107 -17.95 2.32 -12.61
CA TYR A 107 -18.48 1.40 -13.61
C TYR A 107 -19.50 0.42 -13.02
N ASP A 108 -20.52 0.06 -13.81
CA ASP A 108 -21.40 -1.06 -13.51
C ASP A 108 -20.60 -2.36 -13.60
N ALA A 109 -20.42 -3.05 -12.47
CA ALA A 109 -19.65 -4.28 -12.40
C ALA A 109 -20.29 -5.43 -13.19
N ARG A 110 -21.60 -5.41 -13.47
CA ARG A 110 -22.29 -6.47 -14.24
C ARG A 110 -22.24 -6.23 -15.74
N GLN A 111 -22.14 -4.97 -16.17
CA GLN A 111 -22.08 -4.57 -17.57
C GLN A 111 -20.98 -3.50 -17.77
N PRO A 112 -19.70 -3.85 -17.56
CA PRO A 112 -18.66 -2.85 -17.59
C PRO A 112 -18.30 -2.43 -19.01
N PRO A 113 -17.92 -1.15 -19.21
CA PRO A 113 -17.48 -0.67 -20.51
C PRO A 113 -16.11 -1.28 -20.89
N PRO A 114 -15.84 -1.51 -22.19
CA PRO A 114 -14.57 -2.11 -22.65
C PRO A 114 -13.31 -1.34 -22.22
N GLU A 115 -13.41 -0.01 -22.10
CA GLU A 115 -12.32 0.85 -21.63
C GLU A 115 -11.84 0.53 -20.20
N GLY A 116 -12.69 -0.08 -19.36
CA GLY A 116 -12.31 -0.49 -18.00
C GLY A 116 -11.15 -1.48 -17.95
N GLU A 117 -10.93 -2.23 -19.03
CA GLU A 117 -9.78 -3.14 -19.14
C GLU A 117 -8.46 -2.38 -19.25
N GLN A 118 -8.44 -1.20 -19.87
CA GLN A 118 -7.24 -0.35 -19.91
C GLN A 118 -6.92 0.20 -18.51
N LEU A 119 -7.94 0.59 -17.74
CA LEU A 119 -7.75 1.07 -16.37
C LEU A 119 -7.25 -0.06 -15.46
N ARG A 120 -7.82 -1.26 -15.59
CA ARG A 120 -7.37 -2.46 -14.87
C ARG A 120 -5.91 -2.78 -15.17
N ARG A 121 -5.49 -2.78 -16.45
CA ARG A 121 -4.08 -2.98 -16.82
C ARG A 121 -3.17 -1.95 -16.16
N ARG A 122 -3.52 -0.66 -16.28
CA ARG A 122 -2.75 0.44 -15.69
C ARG A 122 -2.65 0.32 -14.17
N TRP A 123 -3.72 -0.10 -13.51
CA TRP A 123 -3.70 -0.40 -12.06
C TRP A 123 -2.73 -1.56 -11.75
N SER A 124 -2.80 -2.65 -12.52
CA SER A 124 -1.94 -3.82 -12.33
C SER A 124 -0.46 -3.52 -12.58
N ASP A 125 -0.13 -2.61 -13.49
CA ASP A 125 1.25 -2.24 -13.80
C ASP A 125 1.87 -1.36 -12.71
N LEU A 126 1.05 -0.56 -12.02
CA LEU A 126 1.53 0.36 -11.00
C LEU A 126 1.53 -0.25 -9.58
N HIS A 127 0.68 -1.23 -9.29
CA HIS A 127 0.62 -1.88 -7.96
C HIS A 127 1.94 -2.56 -7.52
N PRO A 128 2.76 -3.16 -8.41
CA PRO A 128 4.09 -3.69 -8.04
C PRO A 128 5.01 -2.63 -7.43
N LEU A 129 5.00 -1.40 -7.95
CA LEU A 129 5.81 -0.30 -7.40
C LEU A 129 5.45 -0.05 -5.93
N ARG A 130 4.16 -0.02 -5.61
CA ARG A 130 3.69 0.14 -4.22
C ARG A 130 4.12 -1.02 -3.34
N THR A 131 4.03 -2.24 -3.87
CA THR A 131 4.44 -3.45 -3.15
C THR A 131 5.92 -3.41 -2.79
N VAL A 132 6.77 -2.95 -3.71
CA VAL A 132 8.21 -2.75 -3.46
C VAL A 132 8.42 -1.68 -2.38
N LEU A 133 7.75 -0.53 -2.47
CA LEU A 133 7.89 0.55 -1.47
C LEU A 133 7.46 0.08 -0.07
N GLY A 134 6.30 -0.58 0.05
CA GLY A 134 5.83 -1.12 1.32
C GLY A 134 6.75 -2.19 1.89
N GLY A 135 7.26 -3.09 1.05
CA GLY A 135 8.25 -4.10 1.43
C GLY A 135 9.57 -3.49 1.90
N LEU A 136 10.06 -2.46 1.21
CA LEU A 136 11.27 -1.74 1.60
C LEU A 136 11.12 -1.05 2.96
N ALA A 137 9.98 -0.38 3.22
CA ALA A 137 9.71 0.21 4.52
C ALA A 137 9.74 -0.83 5.65
N PHE A 138 9.15 -2.02 5.40
CA PHE A 138 9.22 -3.13 6.34
C PHE A 138 10.65 -3.63 6.55
N VAL A 139 11.42 -3.86 5.48
CA VAL A 139 12.82 -4.30 5.58
C VAL A 139 13.67 -3.29 6.33
N LEU A 140 13.52 -1.99 6.08
CA LEU A 140 14.24 -0.94 6.80
C LEU A 140 13.98 -0.97 8.31
N LEU A 141 12.74 -1.26 8.72
CA LEU A 141 12.38 -1.41 10.13
C LEU A 141 12.74 -2.81 10.70
N LEU A 142 12.96 -3.80 9.85
CA LEU A 142 13.35 -5.15 10.25
C LEU A 142 14.87 -5.35 10.38
N LEU A 143 15.66 -4.63 9.57
CA LEU A 143 17.13 -4.73 9.54
C LEU A 143 17.79 -4.31 10.87
N TRP A 144 17.01 -3.80 11.79
CA TRP A 144 17.42 -3.62 13.17
C TRP A 144 17.25 -4.94 13.96
N ARG A 145 18.37 -5.63 14.23
CA ARG A 145 18.52 -6.54 15.37
C ARG A 145 19.53 -5.95 16.34
#